data_AF-A0A0D0B267-F1
#
_entry.id   AF-A0A0D0B267-F1
#
_cell.length_a   1.000
_cell.length_b   1.000
_cell.length_c   1.000
_cell.angle_alpha   90.00
_cell.angle_beta   90.00
_cell.angle_gamma   90.00
#
_symmetry.space_group_name_H-M   'P 1'
#
loop_
_entity.id
_entity.type
_entity.pdbx_description
1 polymer ?
#
loop_
_entity_poly.entity_id
_entity_poly.type
_entity_poly.pdbx_seq_one_letter_code
_entity_poly.pdbx_strand_id
1 'polypeptide(L)'
;MSDMETAIELYEGGSGASKPKVRKGSDPEEQQRKMMVRSLTSVPGLGPVTAKALVDAGCTSIGDLKRPKFFDMLSLRQQRSARYYEHLERPVERSQAELLAKFISENISCKFDVELVGSYRRGAQSFLGVDIMLTHPSYVHVPTPPSKNGSATHGINKTPFRARKLREVQDSPLSSDVVFPLESRGFIAETLSAGPNKWQGIIQLPGRTIDGTWEDRSQRIERIREQRGLYTRLDLNLAPIKSKGAALLALTGDKEFNIDILAKAARLGLLLNEFGLWRWISDPSLPTDAEQGYWTFVEGDSEDAVLRELGMNYVEPTKRNFAYLANSDSDASTVKKSVRHRKKAV
;
A
#
# COMPACT_ATOMS: atom_id res chain seq x y z
N MET A 1 25.28 81.87 -20.09
CA MET A 1 25.08 82.71 -18.89
C MET A 1 23.89 82.14 -18.15
N SER A 2 23.98 81.53 -16.98
CA SER A 2 25.06 81.33 -16.04
C SER A 2 24.72 80.10 -15.19
N ASP A 3 25.74 79.37 -14.79
CA ASP A 3 25.71 78.37 -13.72
C ASP A 3 25.13 78.95 -12.41
N MET A 4 24.48 78.12 -11.60
CA MET A 4 24.89 77.95 -10.20
C MET A 4 24.22 76.74 -9.55
N GLU A 5 25.06 75.96 -8.87
CA GLU A 5 24.78 74.84 -7.97
C GLU A 5 23.83 75.20 -6.83
N THR A 6 23.06 74.23 -6.33
CA THR A 6 23.03 73.88 -4.90
C THR A 6 22.51 72.45 -4.72
N ALA A 7 23.16 71.74 -3.82
CA ALA A 7 23.15 70.31 -3.59
C ALA A 7 22.10 69.86 -2.53
N ILE A 8 21.82 68.55 -2.53
CA ILE A 8 21.63 67.65 -1.35
C ILE A 8 20.43 67.95 -0.42
N GLU A 9 19.58 67.03 0.03
CA GLU A 9 19.36 65.58 -0.09
C GLU A 9 18.15 65.27 0.84
N LEU A 10 17.59 64.06 0.71
CA LEU A 10 16.88 63.27 1.74
C LEU A 10 15.34 63.13 1.72
N TYR A 11 14.99 61.85 1.44
CA TYR A 11 13.88 61.02 1.92
C TYR A 11 12.52 61.13 1.21
N GLU A 12 11.81 60.06 0.86
CA GLU A 12 12.08 58.63 0.67
C GLU A 12 10.79 58.08 0.01
N GLY A 13 10.89 57.27 -1.04
CA GLY A 13 9.70 56.80 -1.77
C GLY A 13 10.02 55.60 -2.63
N GLY A 14 10.37 54.48 -1.99
CA GLY A 14 10.76 53.24 -2.64
C GLY A 14 9.67 52.69 -3.56
N SER A 15 9.87 52.84 -4.88
CA SER A 15 9.16 52.02 -5.86
C SER A 15 9.93 50.70 -6.01
N GLY A 16 9.50 49.69 -5.24
CA GLY A 16 9.93 48.31 -5.43
C GLY A 16 9.46 47.81 -6.79
N ALA A 17 10.28 47.99 -7.82
CA ALA A 17 10.10 47.36 -9.12
C ALA A 17 10.19 45.84 -8.92
N SER A 18 9.04 45.18 -8.84
CA SER A 18 8.92 43.74 -8.82
C SER A 18 9.53 43.20 -10.12
N LYS A 19 10.77 42.69 -10.03
CA LYS A 19 11.40 41.92 -11.10
C LYS A 19 10.42 40.84 -11.58
N PRO A 20 10.22 40.66 -12.89
CA PRO A 20 9.35 39.62 -13.39
C PRO A 20 9.92 38.27 -12.92
N LYS A 21 9.10 37.49 -12.20
CA LYS A 21 9.40 36.09 -11.90
C LYS A 21 9.45 35.34 -13.23
N VAL A 22 10.64 35.27 -13.82
CA VAL A 22 10.96 34.32 -14.88
C VAL A 22 10.67 32.95 -14.30
N ARG A 23 9.61 32.30 -14.80
CA ARG A 23 9.39 30.87 -14.56
C ARG A 23 10.57 30.16 -15.23
N LYS A 24 11.59 29.81 -14.45
CA LYS A 24 12.70 28.95 -14.89
C LYS A 24 12.07 27.69 -15.50
N GLY A 25 12.12 27.57 -16.83
CA GLY A 25 11.94 26.29 -17.48
C GLY A 25 12.97 25.35 -16.87
N SER A 26 12.53 24.19 -16.38
CA SER A 26 13.43 23.21 -15.77
C SER A 26 14.52 22.83 -16.77
N ASP A 27 15.77 22.85 -16.31
CA ASP A 27 16.93 22.33 -17.04
C ASP A 27 16.62 20.97 -17.69
N PRO A 28 16.87 20.78 -19.00
CA PRO A 28 16.63 19.50 -19.69
C PRO A 28 17.25 18.29 -18.98
N GLU A 29 18.43 18.45 -18.39
CA GLU A 29 19.10 17.37 -17.67
C GLU A 29 18.34 16.99 -16.38
N GLU A 30 17.85 17.98 -15.64
CA GLU A 30 17.04 17.77 -14.45
C GLU A 30 15.67 17.14 -14.78
N GLN A 31 15.08 17.48 -15.93
CA GLN A 31 13.88 16.81 -16.41
C GLN A 31 14.14 15.33 -16.72
N GLN A 32 15.23 15.05 -17.42
CA GLN A 32 15.64 13.68 -17.75
C GLN A 32 15.88 12.85 -16.49
N ARG A 33 16.59 13.41 -15.51
CA ARG A 33 16.82 12.76 -14.21
C ARG A 33 15.50 12.46 -13.48
N LYS A 34 14.54 13.38 -13.49
CA LYS A 34 13.21 13.13 -12.91
C LYS A 34 12.46 12.01 -13.61
N MET A 35 12.55 11.92 -14.93
CA MET A 35 11.94 10.82 -15.69
C MET A 35 12.59 9.46 -15.35
N MET A 36 13.91 9.41 -15.24
CA MET A 36 14.65 8.20 -14.83
C MET A 36 14.25 7.76 -13.42
N VAL A 37 14.23 8.69 -12.46
CA VAL A 37 13.79 8.39 -11.09
C VAL A 37 12.35 7.85 -11.10
N ARG A 38 11.43 8.50 -11.84
CA ARG A 38 10.04 8.04 -11.95
C ARG A 38 9.94 6.65 -12.58
N SER A 39 10.73 6.37 -13.62
CA SER A 39 10.78 5.04 -14.24
C SER A 39 11.27 3.98 -13.26
N LEU A 40 12.37 4.21 -12.54
CA LEU A 40 12.88 3.25 -11.55
C LEU A 40 11.91 3.03 -10.39
N THR A 41 11.11 4.04 -10.02
CA THR A 41 10.07 3.88 -8.98
C THR A 41 8.88 3.01 -9.40
N SER A 42 8.74 2.64 -10.68
CA SER A 42 7.71 1.66 -11.08
C SER A 42 8.03 0.26 -10.58
N VAL A 43 9.31 -0.04 -10.32
CA VAL A 43 9.74 -1.35 -9.82
C VAL A 43 9.25 -1.51 -8.38
N PRO A 44 8.49 -2.57 -8.05
CA PRO A 44 7.98 -2.77 -6.70
C PRO A 44 9.08 -2.73 -5.64
N GLY A 45 8.91 -1.87 -4.63
CA GLY A 45 9.88 -1.71 -3.54
C GLY A 45 11.01 -0.71 -3.80
N LEU A 46 11.12 -0.12 -4.98
CA LEU A 46 12.03 1.00 -5.24
C LEU A 46 11.31 2.33 -4.95
N GLY A 47 11.65 2.94 -3.81
CA GLY A 47 11.16 4.27 -3.47
C GLY A 47 11.98 5.38 -4.16
N PRO A 48 11.49 6.64 -4.14
CA PRO A 48 12.19 7.78 -4.75
C PRO A 48 13.63 7.97 -4.27
N VAL A 49 13.91 7.64 -3.01
CA VAL A 49 15.25 7.74 -2.40
C VAL A 49 16.21 6.75 -3.05
N THR A 50 15.83 5.47 -3.11
CA THR A 50 16.65 4.42 -3.75
C THR A 50 16.80 4.67 -5.25
N ALA A 51 15.71 5.05 -5.93
CA ALA A 51 15.74 5.38 -7.35
C ALA A 51 16.70 6.55 -7.65
N LYS A 52 16.68 7.61 -6.83
CA LYS A 52 17.63 8.73 -6.96
C LYS A 52 19.08 8.25 -6.78
N ALA A 53 19.36 7.46 -5.75
CA ALA A 53 20.71 6.94 -5.51
C ALA A 53 21.23 6.08 -6.69
N LEU A 54 20.36 5.30 -7.33
CA LEU A 54 20.70 4.52 -8.51
C LEU A 54 21.02 5.42 -9.71
N VAL A 55 20.20 6.44 -9.97
CA VAL A 55 20.44 7.42 -11.04
C VAL A 55 21.75 8.18 -10.78
N ASP A 56 22.03 8.56 -9.53
CA ASP A 56 23.29 9.18 -9.12
C ASP A 56 24.50 8.27 -9.35
N ALA A 57 24.32 6.95 -9.21
CA ALA A 57 25.34 5.95 -9.55
C ALA A 57 25.46 5.68 -11.06
N GLY A 58 24.63 6.32 -11.90
CA GLY A 58 24.62 6.18 -13.36
C GLY A 58 23.69 5.08 -13.90
N CYS A 59 22.69 4.65 -13.13
CA CYS A 59 21.65 3.74 -13.61
C CYS A 59 20.66 4.52 -14.48
N THR A 60 20.52 4.16 -15.75
CA THR A 60 19.71 4.93 -16.71
C THR A 60 18.39 4.26 -17.07
N SER A 61 18.25 2.97 -16.77
CA SER A 61 17.10 2.15 -17.16
C SER A 61 16.79 1.06 -16.13
N ILE A 62 15.59 0.48 -16.21
CA ILE A 62 15.23 -0.68 -15.38
C ILE A 62 16.08 -1.90 -15.74
N GLY A 63 16.45 -2.05 -17.02
CA GLY A 63 17.33 -3.13 -17.48
C GLY A 63 18.72 -3.07 -16.84
N ASP A 64 19.22 -1.87 -16.54
CA ASP A 64 20.49 -1.68 -15.84
C ASP A 64 20.48 -2.30 -14.43
N LEU A 65 19.32 -2.42 -13.76
CA LEU A 65 19.22 -2.96 -12.40
C LEU A 65 19.79 -4.38 -12.26
N LYS A 66 19.83 -5.15 -13.36
CA LYS A 66 20.39 -6.52 -13.38
C LYS A 66 21.93 -6.53 -13.43
N ARG A 67 22.59 -5.38 -13.68
CA ARG A 67 24.06 -5.27 -13.73
C ARG A 67 24.62 -5.31 -12.30
N PRO A 68 25.74 -6.02 -12.03
CA PRO A 68 26.28 -6.19 -10.67
C PRO A 68 26.42 -4.88 -9.90
N LYS A 69 26.97 -3.83 -10.54
CA LYS A 69 27.14 -2.49 -9.97
C LYS A 69 25.87 -1.93 -9.30
N PHE A 70 24.71 -2.12 -9.94
CA PHE A 70 23.45 -1.59 -9.45
C PHE A 70 22.69 -2.60 -8.60
N PHE A 71 22.80 -3.89 -8.95
CA PHE A 71 22.15 -4.98 -8.24
C PHE A 71 22.62 -5.07 -6.77
N ASP A 72 23.90 -4.83 -6.51
CA ASP A 72 24.49 -4.84 -5.16
C ASP A 72 24.04 -3.65 -4.30
N MET A 73 23.51 -2.58 -4.92
CA MET A 73 22.90 -1.44 -4.20
C MET A 73 21.46 -1.73 -3.74
N LEU A 74 20.84 -2.79 -4.25
CA LEU A 74 19.46 -3.16 -3.96
C LEU A 74 19.42 -4.10 -2.74
N SER A 75 18.43 -3.90 -1.87
CA SER A 75 18.11 -4.92 -0.85
C SER A 75 17.61 -6.22 -1.52
N LEU A 76 17.68 -7.35 -0.81
CA LEU A 76 17.23 -8.65 -1.34
C LEU A 76 15.79 -8.61 -1.89
N ARG A 77 14.88 -7.88 -1.23
CA ARG A 77 13.50 -7.67 -1.71
C ARG A 77 13.45 -6.93 -3.05
N GLN A 78 14.30 -5.90 -3.21
CA GLN A 78 14.38 -5.10 -4.42
C GLN A 78 15.06 -5.88 -5.56
N GLN A 79 16.10 -6.65 -5.25
CA GLN A 79 16.75 -7.57 -6.19
C GLN A 79 15.75 -8.58 -6.78
N ARG A 80 14.98 -9.25 -5.90
CA ARG A 80 13.90 -10.17 -6.31
C ARG A 80 12.87 -9.47 -7.20
N SER A 81 12.43 -8.27 -6.81
CA SER A 81 11.43 -7.52 -7.59
C SER A 81 11.96 -7.07 -8.95
N ALA A 82 13.22 -6.63 -9.03
CA ALA A 82 13.88 -6.24 -10.28
C ALA A 82 14.06 -7.44 -11.23
N ARG A 83 14.36 -8.63 -10.69
CA ARG A 83 14.50 -9.87 -11.45
C ARG A 83 13.22 -10.25 -12.21
N TYR A 84 12.06 -10.03 -11.61
CA TYR A 84 10.75 -10.40 -12.15
C TYR A 84 9.95 -9.23 -12.73
N TYR A 85 10.53 -8.02 -12.81
CA TYR A 85 9.81 -6.79 -13.15
C TYR A 85 8.92 -6.90 -14.39
N GLU A 86 9.45 -7.45 -15.48
CA GLU A 86 8.74 -7.62 -16.77
C GLU A 86 7.50 -8.52 -16.66
N HIS A 87 7.45 -9.41 -15.67
CA HIS A 87 6.27 -10.22 -15.37
C HIS A 87 5.30 -9.46 -14.44
N LEU A 88 5.83 -8.74 -13.45
CA LEU A 88 5.04 -8.00 -12.46
C LEU A 88 4.31 -6.78 -13.04
N GLU A 89 4.76 -6.26 -14.19
CA GLU A 89 4.07 -5.20 -14.92
C GLU A 89 2.85 -5.72 -15.71
N ARG A 90 2.76 -7.05 -15.94
CA ARG A 90 1.64 -7.63 -16.68
C ARG A 90 0.39 -7.66 -15.79
N PRO A 91 -0.76 -7.19 -16.29
CA PRO A 91 -2.01 -7.29 -15.57
C PRO A 91 -2.41 -8.76 -15.39
N VAL A 92 -3.02 -9.04 -14.24
CA VAL A 92 -3.72 -10.29 -13.92
C VAL A 92 -5.20 -10.06 -14.12
N GLU A 93 -5.85 -10.96 -14.84
CA GLU A 93 -7.29 -10.95 -15.08
C GLU A 93 -8.05 -11.62 -13.91
N ARG A 94 -9.35 -11.32 -13.77
CA ARG A 94 -10.19 -11.90 -12.70
C ARG A 94 -10.16 -13.44 -12.68
N SER A 95 -10.27 -14.08 -13.85
CA SER A 95 -10.26 -15.54 -13.96
C SER A 95 -8.94 -16.16 -13.50
N GLN A 96 -7.81 -15.45 -13.69
CA GLN A 96 -6.50 -15.90 -13.20
C GLN A 96 -6.40 -15.79 -11.68
N ALA A 97 -6.95 -14.74 -11.08
CA ALA A 97 -7.02 -14.62 -9.62
C ALA A 97 -7.95 -15.66 -8.98
N GLU A 98 -9.07 -15.97 -9.62
CA GLU A 98 -9.99 -17.04 -9.20
C GLU A 98 -9.31 -18.42 -9.27
N LEU A 99 -8.59 -18.69 -10.36
CA LEU A 99 -7.80 -19.92 -10.51
C LEU A 99 -6.71 -20.02 -9.44
N LEU A 100 -6.04 -18.90 -9.14
CA LEU A 100 -5.05 -18.81 -8.08
C LEU A 100 -5.66 -19.11 -6.71
N ALA A 101 -6.77 -18.47 -6.36
CA ALA A 101 -7.46 -18.71 -5.09
C ALA A 101 -7.91 -20.18 -4.96
N LYS A 102 -8.40 -20.76 -6.06
CA LYS A 102 -8.74 -22.18 -6.13
C LYS A 102 -7.53 -23.09 -5.89
N PHE A 103 -6.41 -22.81 -6.55
CA PHE A 103 -5.16 -23.54 -6.34
C PHE A 103 -4.75 -23.51 -4.86
N ILE A 104 -4.83 -22.34 -4.22
CA ILE A 104 -4.51 -22.19 -2.81
C ILE A 104 -5.45 -23.06 -1.96
N SER A 105 -6.76 -22.93 -2.13
CA SER A 105 -7.75 -23.69 -1.34
C SER A 105 -7.60 -25.21 -1.46
N GLU A 106 -7.16 -25.72 -2.63
CA GLU A 106 -6.98 -27.15 -2.85
C GLU A 106 -5.63 -27.69 -2.34
N ASN A 107 -4.71 -26.81 -1.92
CA ASN A 107 -3.35 -27.18 -1.48
C ASN A 107 -3.02 -26.79 -0.03
N ILE A 108 -3.99 -26.21 0.70
CA ILE A 108 -3.89 -25.92 2.13
C ILE A 108 -5.02 -26.62 2.89
N SER A 109 -5.04 -26.53 4.22
CA SER A 109 -6.13 -27.11 5.01
C SER A 109 -7.48 -26.50 4.62
N CYS A 110 -8.50 -27.33 4.43
CA CYS A 110 -9.87 -26.91 4.11
C CYS A 110 -10.55 -26.06 5.20
N LYS A 111 -9.90 -25.92 6.37
CA LYS A 111 -10.34 -25.03 7.45
C LYS A 111 -10.00 -23.57 7.20
N PHE A 112 -9.11 -23.27 6.25
CA PHE A 112 -8.86 -21.88 5.86
C PHE A 112 -9.94 -21.42 4.89
N ASP A 113 -10.58 -20.31 5.19
CA ASP A 113 -11.37 -19.58 4.19
C ASP A 113 -10.42 -18.71 3.37
N VAL A 114 -10.57 -18.74 2.04
CA VAL A 114 -9.75 -18.00 1.08
C VAL A 114 -10.61 -16.95 0.39
N GLU A 115 -10.41 -15.68 0.70
CA GLU A 115 -11.20 -14.59 0.12
C GLU A 115 -10.31 -13.63 -0.69
N LEU A 116 -10.65 -13.44 -1.97
CA LEU A 116 -10.03 -12.43 -2.82
C LEU A 116 -10.49 -11.03 -2.39
N VAL A 117 -9.53 -10.15 -2.06
CA VAL A 117 -9.77 -8.81 -1.54
C VAL A 117 -9.19 -7.74 -2.49
N GLY A 118 -8.81 -6.56 -1.99
CA GLY A 118 -8.20 -5.51 -2.80
C GLY A 118 -9.07 -5.06 -3.97
N SER A 119 -8.42 -4.75 -5.10
CA SER A 119 -9.09 -4.28 -6.32
C SER A 119 -10.05 -5.32 -6.91
N TYR A 120 -9.78 -6.62 -6.74
CA TYR A 120 -10.69 -7.67 -7.19
C TYR A 120 -12.07 -7.52 -6.53
N ARG A 121 -12.09 -7.36 -5.19
CA ARG A 121 -13.34 -7.21 -4.42
C ARG A 121 -14.05 -5.88 -4.71
N ARG A 122 -13.33 -4.85 -5.18
CA ARG A 122 -13.90 -3.58 -5.68
C ARG A 122 -14.40 -3.63 -7.13
N GLY A 123 -14.32 -4.79 -7.79
CA GLY A 123 -14.85 -4.98 -9.16
C GLY A 123 -13.89 -4.62 -10.30
N ALA A 124 -12.59 -4.45 -10.03
CA ALA A 124 -11.61 -4.29 -11.09
C ALA A 124 -11.57 -5.53 -12.00
N GLN A 125 -11.43 -5.30 -13.31
CA GLN A 125 -11.30 -6.38 -14.30
C GLN A 125 -9.86 -6.90 -14.38
N SER A 126 -8.89 -6.02 -14.17
CA SER A 126 -7.48 -6.38 -14.15
C SER A 126 -6.70 -5.62 -13.07
N PHE A 127 -5.58 -6.21 -12.61
CA PHE A 127 -4.76 -5.68 -11.51
C PHE A 127 -3.32 -6.21 -11.58
N LEU A 128 -2.35 -5.48 -11.03
CA LEU A 128 -0.91 -5.82 -11.08
C LEU A 128 -0.47 -6.87 -10.04
N GLY A 129 -1.39 -7.38 -9.25
CA GLY A 129 -1.12 -8.36 -8.20
C GLY A 129 -2.41 -8.77 -7.50
N VAL A 130 -2.35 -9.90 -6.82
CA VAL A 130 -3.51 -10.50 -6.15
C VAL A 130 -3.37 -10.32 -4.65
N ASP A 131 -4.44 -9.86 -4.00
CA ASP A 131 -4.54 -9.75 -2.55
C ASP A 131 -5.56 -10.77 -2.05
N ILE A 132 -5.16 -11.63 -1.11
CA ILE A 132 -6.02 -12.62 -0.47
C ILE A 132 -6.03 -12.41 1.03
N MET A 133 -7.22 -12.50 1.61
CA MET A 133 -7.42 -12.64 3.03
C MET A 133 -7.68 -14.12 3.36
N LEU A 134 -7.06 -14.58 4.43
CA LEU A 134 -7.23 -15.91 5.00
C LEU A 134 -7.83 -15.77 6.39
N THR A 135 -8.80 -16.60 6.72
CA THR A 135 -9.31 -16.79 8.08
C THR A 135 -9.28 -18.27 8.44
N HIS A 136 -9.08 -18.58 9.71
CA HIS A 136 -9.06 -19.96 10.21
C HIS A 136 -9.81 -20.03 11.55
N PRO A 137 -10.69 -21.04 11.78
CA PRO A 137 -11.48 -21.14 13.00
C PRO A 137 -10.67 -21.20 14.31
N SER A 138 -9.44 -21.73 14.28
CA SER A 138 -8.55 -21.73 15.46
C SER A 138 -7.76 -20.43 15.63
N TYR A 139 -7.70 -19.56 14.62
CA TYR A 139 -6.98 -18.29 14.69
C TYR A 139 -7.94 -17.22 15.21
N VAL A 140 -8.09 -17.19 16.54
CA VAL A 140 -9.11 -16.37 17.23
C VAL A 140 -8.54 -15.17 17.99
N HIS A 141 -7.24 -15.16 18.27
CA HIS A 141 -6.62 -14.14 19.10
C HIS A 141 -6.51 -12.81 18.34
N VAL A 142 -7.28 -11.81 18.78
CA VAL A 142 -7.25 -10.44 18.24
C VAL A 142 -6.15 -9.64 18.93
N PRO A 143 -5.12 -9.15 18.22
CA PRO A 143 -4.06 -8.33 18.82
C PRO A 143 -4.58 -6.99 19.33
N THR A 144 -4.35 -6.70 20.61
CA THR A 144 -4.68 -5.41 21.22
C THR A 144 -3.78 -4.29 20.67
N PRO A 145 -4.30 -3.07 20.41
CA PRO A 145 -3.49 -1.94 20.00
C PRO A 145 -2.43 -1.57 21.07
N PRO A 146 -1.32 -0.91 20.68
CA PRO A 146 -0.33 -0.43 21.64
C PRO A 146 -0.93 0.62 22.59
N SER A 147 -0.42 0.69 23.82
CA SER A 147 -0.80 1.71 24.80
C SER A 147 -0.49 3.13 24.29
N LYS A 148 -1.28 4.13 24.74
CA LYS A 148 -1.14 5.54 24.34
C LYS A 148 0.19 6.18 24.77
N ASN A 149 0.84 5.67 25.82
CA ASN A 149 2.11 6.20 26.37
C ASN A 149 3.33 6.05 25.44
N GLY A 150 3.19 5.33 24.33
CA GLY A 150 4.21 5.28 23.29
C GLY A 150 3.94 6.36 22.23
N SER A 151 4.98 6.83 21.55
CA SER A 151 4.90 7.66 20.33
C SER A 151 4.22 6.93 19.16
N ALA A 152 3.01 6.40 19.37
CA ALA A 152 2.14 5.82 18.38
C ALA A 152 1.35 6.98 17.76
N THR A 153 1.98 7.59 16.76
CA THR A 153 1.31 8.47 15.79
C THR A 153 -0.05 7.88 15.41
N HIS A 154 -1.09 8.69 15.50
CA HIS A 154 -2.48 8.38 15.18
C HIS A 154 -2.60 7.37 14.02
N GLY A 155 -3.08 6.16 14.33
CA GLY A 155 -3.94 5.29 13.51
C GLY A 155 -3.62 4.95 12.05
N ILE A 156 -2.63 5.55 11.39
CA ILE A 156 -2.42 5.37 9.95
C ILE A 156 -1.35 4.31 9.73
N ASN A 157 -1.68 3.05 10.01
CA ASN A 157 -0.95 1.94 9.41
C ASN A 157 -1.20 2.01 7.90
N LYS A 158 -0.22 2.51 7.13
CA LYS A 158 -0.31 2.60 5.66
C LYS A 158 -0.45 1.23 4.98
N THR A 159 -0.14 0.15 5.69
CA THR A 159 -0.20 -1.23 5.21
C THR A 159 -0.78 -2.12 6.33
N PRO A 160 -1.94 -2.77 6.12
CA PRO A 160 -2.51 -3.73 7.07
C PRO A 160 -1.58 -4.91 7.37
N PHE A 161 -1.66 -5.45 8.58
CA PHE A 161 -0.97 -6.65 9.07
C PHE A 161 0.56 -6.56 9.03
N ARG A 162 1.12 -5.35 9.11
CA ARG A 162 2.57 -5.16 9.09
C ARG A 162 3.20 -5.78 10.34
N ALA A 163 4.07 -6.76 10.13
CA ALA A 163 4.80 -7.44 11.22
C ALA A 163 5.63 -6.45 12.06
N ARG A 164 5.57 -6.58 13.39
CA ARG A 164 6.36 -5.78 14.35
C ARG A 164 7.62 -6.49 14.87
N LYS A 165 7.70 -7.83 14.80
CA LYS A 165 8.84 -8.62 15.31
C LYS A 165 9.13 -9.84 14.42
N LEU A 166 10.42 -10.17 14.25
CA LEU A 166 10.92 -11.27 13.39
C LEU A 166 10.78 -12.67 14.00
N ARG A 167 10.76 -12.80 15.34
CA ARG A 167 10.73 -14.12 16.02
C ARG A 167 9.39 -14.84 15.96
N GLU A 168 8.29 -14.13 15.70
CA GLU A 168 6.92 -14.71 15.62
C GLU A 168 6.62 -15.32 14.23
N VAL A 169 7.53 -15.23 13.27
CA VAL A 169 7.27 -15.60 11.86
C VAL A 169 7.30 -17.11 11.63
N GLN A 170 8.25 -17.83 12.25
CA GLN A 170 8.51 -19.24 11.96
C GLN A 170 7.39 -20.18 12.46
N ASP A 171 6.65 -19.79 13.50
CA ASP A 171 5.58 -20.61 14.11
C ASP A 171 4.17 -20.11 13.80
N SER A 172 4.01 -19.23 12.81
CA SER A 172 2.69 -18.74 12.42
C SER A 172 1.94 -19.74 11.54
N PRO A 173 0.61 -19.92 11.70
CA PRO A 173 -0.19 -20.76 10.81
C PRO A 173 -0.09 -20.33 9.34
N LEU A 174 0.12 -19.04 9.09
CA LEU A 174 0.36 -18.53 7.75
C LEU A 174 1.65 -19.09 7.15
N SER A 175 2.72 -19.21 7.94
CA SER A 175 3.99 -19.78 7.47
C SER A 175 3.91 -21.30 7.32
N SER A 176 3.53 -22.00 8.39
CA SER A 176 3.59 -23.48 8.44
C SER A 176 2.51 -24.16 7.61
N ASP A 177 1.27 -23.64 7.62
CA ASP A 177 0.10 -24.36 7.11
C ASP A 177 -0.36 -23.84 5.75
N VAL A 178 0.21 -22.71 5.29
CA VAL A 178 -0.14 -22.06 4.02
C VAL A 178 1.09 -21.87 3.14
N VAL A 179 2.06 -21.05 3.56
CA VAL A 179 3.22 -20.71 2.73
C VAL A 179 4.07 -21.94 2.41
N PHE A 180 4.43 -22.75 3.43
CA PHE A 180 5.25 -23.94 3.22
C PHE A 180 4.60 -24.99 2.29
N PRO A 181 3.31 -25.37 2.46
CA PRO A 181 2.63 -26.24 1.50
C PRO A 181 2.63 -25.69 0.08
N LEU A 182 2.36 -24.39 -0.11
CA LEU A 182 2.34 -23.77 -1.44
C LEU A 182 3.73 -23.74 -2.09
N GLU A 183 4.77 -23.42 -1.33
CA GLU A 183 6.16 -23.51 -1.79
C GLU A 183 6.50 -24.93 -2.22
N SER A 184 6.14 -25.93 -1.40
CA SER A 184 6.38 -27.34 -1.70
C SER A 184 5.71 -27.78 -3.01
N ARG A 185 4.62 -27.13 -3.42
CA ARG A 185 3.87 -27.42 -4.66
C ARG A 185 4.42 -26.71 -5.90
N GLY A 186 5.50 -25.95 -5.77
CA GLY A 186 6.10 -25.16 -6.85
C GLY A 186 5.23 -23.96 -7.24
N PHE A 187 4.47 -23.40 -6.30
CA PHE A 187 3.62 -22.23 -6.55
C PHE A 187 4.36 -20.91 -6.25
N ILE A 188 5.17 -20.89 -5.19
CA ILE A 188 5.94 -19.73 -4.77
C ILE A 188 7.28 -19.71 -5.49
N ALA A 189 7.58 -18.61 -6.20
CA ALA A 189 8.86 -18.40 -6.88
C ALA A 189 9.85 -17.64 -5.98
N GLU A 190 9.38 -16.58 -5.30
CA GLU A 190 10.21 -15.77 -4.39
C GLU A 190 9.36 -15.24 -3.23
N THR A 191 9.92 -15.23 -2.02
CA THR A 191 9.33 -14.50 -0.88
C THR A 191 9.91 -13.09 -0.79
N LEU A 192 9.08 -12.05 -0.82
CA LEU A 192 9.50 -10.66 -0.70
C LEU A 192 9.50 -10.17 0.76
N SER A 193 8.53 -10.62 1.54
CA SER A 193 8.41 -10.33 2.97
C SER A 193 7.56 -11.43 3.61
N ALA A 194 7.94 -11.86 4.82
CA ALA A 194 7.16 -12.81 5.61
C ALA A 194 7.00 -12.29 7.04
N GLY A 195 5.78 -12.43 7.55
CA GLY A 195 5.32 -12.02 8.87
C GLY A 195 4.25 -12.99 9.36
N PRO A 196 3.91 -12.99 10.66
CA PRO A 196 2.94 -13.94 11.20
C PRO A 196 1.54 -13.82 10.57
N ASN A 197 1.18 -12.61 10.17
CA ASN A 197 -0.16 -12.30 9.65
C ASN A 197 -0.12 -11.81 8.19
N LYS A 198 1.07 -11.64 7.62
CA LYS A 198 1.22 -11.17 6.24
C LYS A 198 2.42 -11.81 5.56
N TRP A 199 2.17 -12.39 4.40
CA TRP A 199 3.19 -12.84 3.47
C TRP A 199 3.03 -12.09 2.15
N GLN A 200 4.14 -11.68 1.57
CA GLN A 200 4.21 -11.08 0.24
C GLN A 200 5.25 -11.81 -0.57
N GLY A 201 4.90 -12.16 -1.80
CA GLY A 201 5.83 -12.84 -2.68
C GLY A 201 5.45 -12.76 -4.14
N ILE A 202 6.26 -13.45 -4.93
CA ILE A 202 6.09 -13.65 -6.35
C ILE A 202 5.73 -15.11 -6.54
N ILE A 203 4.62 -15.35 -7.21
CA ILE A 203 4.12 -16.69 -7.49
C ILE A 203 4.14 -16.95 -8.97
N GLN A 204 4.21 -18.22 -9.35
CA GLN A 204 3.92 -18.65 -10.71
C GLN A 204 2.41 -18.85 -10.84
N LEU A 205 1.78 -18.26 -11.86
CA LEU A 205 0.37 -18.53 -12.15
C LEU A 205 0.20 -20.03 -12.49
N PRO A 206 -0.65 -20.76 -11.73
CA PRO A 206 -0.86 -22.18 -11.97
C PRO A 206 -1.72 -22.38 -13.21
N GLY A 207 -1.32 -23.28 -14.11
CA GLY A 207 -2.12 -23.69 -15.25
C GLY A 207 -2.92 -24.97 -14.99
N ARG A 208 -3.95 -25.18 -15.81
CA ARG A 208 -4.65 -26.48 -15.92
C ARG A 208 -4.31 -27.14 -17.23
N THR A 209 -4.24 -28.47 -17.21
CA THR A 209 -4.14 -29.32 -18.40
C THR A 209 -5.45 -29.32 -19.16
N ILE A 210 -5.46 -29.90 -20.36
CA ILE A 210 -6.65 -30.06 -21.20
C ILE A 210 -7.73 -30.86 -20.45
N ASP A 211 -7.33 -31.82 -19.63
CA ASP A 211 -8.23 -32.66 -18.82
C ASP A 211 -8.71 -31.95 -17.53
N GLY A 212 -8.33 -30.68 -17.36
CA GLY A 212 -8.74 -29.86 -16.22
C GLY A 212 -7.97 -30.13 -14.93
N THR A 213 -6.96 -31.00 -14.93
CA THR A 213 -6.09 -31.23 -13.77
C THR A 213 -5.03 -30.13 -13.64
N TRP A 214 -4.44 -29.95 -12.46
CA TRP A 214 -3.31 -29.04 -12.32
C TRP A 214 -2.10 -29.56 -13.08
N GLU A 215 -1.32 -28.64 -13.64
CA GLU A 215 -0.01 -28.98 -14.23
C GLU A 215 0.87 -29.76 -13.24
N ASP A 216 1.86 -30.47 -13.77
CA ASP A 216 2.77 -31.24 -12.93
C ASP A 216 3.60 -30.32 -12.01
N ARG A 217 3.82 -30.79 -10.78
CA ARG A 217 4.61 -30.09 -9.77
C ARG A 217 6.05 -29.89 -10.22
N SER A 218 6.67 -30.91 -10.80
CA SER A 218 8.08 -30.87 -11.22
C SER A 218 8.26 -29.84 -12.34
N GLN A 219 7.32 -29.80 -13.28
CA GLN A 219 7.30 -28.79 -14.36
C GLN A 219 7.13 -27.36 -13.83
N ARG A 220 6.34 -27.14 -12.76
CA ARG A 220 6.28 -25.82 -12.10
C ARG A 220 7.62 -25.44 -11.47
N ILE A 221 8.23 -26.34 -10.72
CA ILE A 221 9.53 -26.10 -10.07
C ILE A 221 10.61 -25.80 -11.11
N GLU A 222 10.64 -26.53 -12.21
CA GLU A 222 11.58 -26.30 -13.31
C GLU A 222 11.35 -24.93 -13.96
N ARG A 223 10.10 -24.56 -14.26
CA ARG A 223 9.79 -23.22 -14.79
C ARG A 223 10.22 -22.11 -13.85
N ILE A 224 10.06 -22.26 -12.53
CA ILE A 224 10.59 -21.29 -11.54
C ILE A 224 12.11 -21.14 -11.66
N ARG A 225 12.85 -22.26 -11.75
CA ARG A 225 14.32 -22.25 -11.87
C ARG A 225 14.77 -21.56 -13.15
N GLU A 226 14.10 -21.84 -14.26
CA GLU A 226 14.42 -21.31 -15.59
C GLU A 226 13.80 -19.94 -15.87
N GLN A 227 12.91 -19.47 -14.99
CA GLN A 227 12.13 -18.25 -15.12
C GLN A 227 11.28 -18.19 -16.40
N ARG A 228 10.77 -19.34 -16.87
CA ARG A 228 9.98 -19.47 -18.12
C ARG A 228 8.46 -19.38 -17.92
N GLY A 229 8.00 -19.11 -16.70
CA GLY A 229 6.57 -19.01 -16.37
C GLY A 229 5.96 -17.62 -16.48
N LEU A 230 4.66 -17.52 -16.19
CA LEU A 230 4.00 -16.25 -15.88
C LEU A 230 4.03 -16.05 -14.37
N TYR A 231 4.56 -14.90 -13.94
CA TYR A 231 4.69 -14.57 -12.54
C TYR A 231 3.88 -13.34 -12.18
N THR A 232 3.30 -13.34 -10.99
CA THR A 232 2.62 -12.16 -10.45
C THR A 232 2.89 -12.01 -8.97
N ARG A 233 2.57 -10.84 -8.42
CA ARG A 233 2.64 -10.59 -6.99
C ARG A 233 1.42 -11.18 -6.29
N LEU A 234 1.65 -11.82 -5.15
CA LEU A 234 0.61 -12.28 -4.24
C LEU A 234 0.88 -11.75 -2.83
N ASP A 235 -0.15 -11.15 -2.23
CA ASP A 235 -0.20 -10.79 -0.83
C ASP A 235 -1.20 -11.72 -0.11
N LEU A 236 -0.73 -12.48 0.88
CA LEU A 236 -1.56 -13.29 1.77
C LEU A 236 -1.66 -12.61 3.13
N ASN A 237 -2.87 -12.44 3.65
CA ASN A 237 -3.12 -11.77 4.93
C ASN A 237 -3.97 -12.68 5.83
N LEU A 238 -3.41 -13.15 6.95
CA LEU A 238 -4.13 -13.97 7.92
C LEU A 238 -4.78 -13.07 8.98
N ALA A 239 -6.11 -13.06 9.01
CA ALA A 239 -6.90 -12.29 9.95
C ALA A 239 -7.51 -13.21 11.03
N PRO A 240 -7.53 -12.78 12.31
CA PRO A 240 -8.32 -13.45 13.32
C PRO A 240 -9.80 -13.49 12.91
N ILE A 241 -10.51 -14.57 13.24
CA ILE A 241 -11.91 -14.73 12.80
C ILE A 241 -12.81 -13.58 13.27
N LYS A 242 -12.58 -13.07 14.49
CA LYS A 242 -13.29 -11.92 15.07
C LYS A 242 -12.90 -10.56 14.48
N SER A 243 -11.88 -10.53 13.63
CA SER A 243 -11.43 -9.35 12.91
C SER A 243 -11.86 -9.34 11.45
N LYS A 244 -12.68 -10.30 11.00
CA LYS A 244 -13.01 -10.49 9.58
C LYS A 244 -13.54 -9.21 8.93
N GLY A 245 -14.53 -8.54 9.52
CA GLY A 245 -15.09 -7.30 9.02
C GLY A 245 -14.08 -6.15 8.96
N ALA A 246 -13.30 -5.94 10.03
CA ALA A 246 -12.28 -4.90 10.06
C ALA A 246 -11.15 -5.16 9.03
N ALA A 247 -10.73 -6.42 8.91
CA ALA A 247 -9.74 -6.86 7.93
C ALA A 247 -10.24 -6.67 6.49
N LEU A 248 -11.49 -7.02 6.21
CA LEU A 248 -12.11 -6.80 4.90
C LEU A 248 -12.15 -5.32 4.53
N LEU A 249 -12.53 -4.43 5.45
CA LEU A 249 -12.46 -2.98 5.20
C LEU A 249 -11.02 -2.57 4.85
N ALA A 250 -10.06 -2.93 5.69
CA ALA A 250 -8.66 -2.56 5.53
C ALA A 250 -8.03 -3.09 4.23
N LEU A 251 -8.33 -4.33 3.85
CA LEU A 251 -7.75 -5.01 2.68
C LEU A 251 -8.52 -4.76 1.38
N THR A 252 -9.82 -4.46 1.45
CA THR A 252 -10.62 -4.10 0.26
C THR A 252 -10.24 -2.70 -0.22
N GLY A 253 -10.01 -1.77 0.70
CA GLY A 253 -9.73 -0.38 0.34
C GLY A 253 -10.91 0.29 -0.39
N ASP A 254 -10.67 1.27 -1.26
CA ASP A 254 -9.35 1.77 -1.66
C ASP A 254 -8.63 2.54 -0.54
N LYS A 255 -7.40 2.99 -0.82
CA LYS A 255 -6.58 3.69 0.16
C LYS A 255 -7.26 4.95 0.70
N GLU A 256 -7.95 5.70 -0.15
CA GLU A 256 -8.60 6.96 0.24
C GLU A 256 -9.87 6.69 1.05
N PHE A 257 -10.63 5.64 0.71
CA PHE A 257 -11.73 5.13 1.55
C PHE A 257 -11.23 4.75 2.94
N ASN A 258 -10.13 4.00 3.03
CA ASN A 258 -9.52 3.63 4.30
C ASN A 258 -9.10 4.86 5.12
N ILE A 259 -8.52 5.89 4.48
CA ILE A 259 -8.16 7.14 5.16
C ILE A 259 -9.41 7.84 5.71
N ASP A 260 -10.51 7.89 4.97
CA ASP A 260 -11.75 8.53 5.42
C ASP A 260 -12.34 7.82 6.65
N ILE A 261 -12.47 6.49 6.63
CA ILE A 261 -13.02 5.74 7.77
C ILE A 261 -12.10 5.81 9.01
N LEU A 262 -10.78 5.83 8.82
CA LEU A 262 -9.82 6.05 9.91
C LEU A 262 -9.97 7.45 10.51
N ALA A 263 -10.14 8.47 9.67
CA ALA A 263 -10.34 9.85 10.11
C ALA A 263 -11.68 10.02 10.86
N LYS A 264 -12.73 9.30 10.45
CA LYS A 264 -14.02 9.26 11.17
C LYS A 264 -13.87 8.59 12.53
N ALA A 265 -13.21 7.44 12.61
CA ALA A 265 -12.93 6.76 13.88
C ALA A 265 -12.19 7.70 14.85
N ALA A 266 -11.12 8.35 14.38
CA ALA A 266 -10.35 9.29 15.20
C ALA A 266 -11.20 10.46 15.73
N ARG A 267 -12.11 11.01 14.92
CA ARG A 267 -13.05 12.08 15.34
C ARG A 267 -14.03 11.62 16.43
N LEU A 268 -14.34 10.32 16.49
CA LEU A 268 -15.18 9.71 17.52
C LEU A 268 -14.39 9.25 18.76
N GLY A 269 -13.09 9.55 18.84
CA GLY A 269 -12.22 9.07 19.92
C GLY A 269 -11.96 7.56 19.87
N LEU A 270 -12.18 6.95 18.71
CA LEU A 270 -11.99 5.52 18.47
C LEU A 270 -10.69 5.29 17.69
N LEU A 271 -10.15 4.09 17.83
CA LEU A 271 -9.07 3.59 16.98
C LEU A 271 -9.63 2.48 16.10
N LEU A 272 -9.57 2.67 14.79
CA LEU A 272 -9.84 1.61 13.82
C LEU A 272 -8.50 1.10 13.29
N ASN A 273 -8.33 -0.21 13.22
CA ASN A 273 -7.22 -0.87 12.55
C ASN A 273 -7.70 -2.14 11.83
N GLU A 274 -6.78 -2.90 11.26
CA GLU A 274 -7.09 -4.15 10.54
C GLU A 274 -7.65 -5.26 11.44
N PHE A 275 -7.53 -5.13 12.76
CA PHE A 275 -7.98 -6.11 13.75
C PHE A 275 -9.36 -5.77 14.33
N GLY A 276 -9.77 -4.50 14.29
CA GLY A 276 -11.04 -4.07 14.88
C GLY A 276 -11.13 -2.58 15.12
N LEU A 277 -12.27 -2.20 15.66
CA LEU A 277 -12.58 -0.90 16.23
C LEU A 277 -12.41 -0.98 17.75
N TRP A 278 -11.73 0.02 18.31
CA TRP A 278 -11.28 0.01 19.69
C TRP A 278 -11.62 1.34 20.37
N ARG A 279 -11.97 1.25 21.65
CA ARG A 279 -12.23 2.40 22.51
C ARG A 279 -11.22 2.41 23.64
N TRP A 280 -10.66 3.57 23.94
CA TRP A 280 -9.79 3.75 25.10
C TRP A 280 -10.63 4.03 26.34
N ILE A 281 -10.39 3.29 27.41
CA ILE A 281 -10.95 3.55 28.72
C ILE A 281 -9.83 4.08 29.61
N SER A 282 -9.94 5.35 30.00
CA SER A 282 -9.01 5.96 30.96
C SER A 282 -9.32 5.47 32.37
N ASP A 283 -8.29 5.35 33.21
CA ASP A 283 -8.48 5.05 34.63
C ASP A 283 -9.08 6.28 35.35
N PRO A 284 -10.31 6.19 35.90
CA PRO A 284 -10.96 7.31 36.57
C PRO A 284 -10.31 7.68 37.91
N SER A 285 -9.46 6.82 38.47
CA SER A 285 -8.77 7.05 39.74
C SER A 285 -7.50 7.90 39.60
N LEU A 286 -7.06 8.15 38.36
CA LEU A 286 -5.85 8.91 38.06
C LEU A 286 -6.18 10.32 37.54
N PRO A 287 -5.27 11.29 37.70
CA PRO A 287 -5.43 12.62 37.13
C PRO A 287 -5.72 12.54 35.63
N THR A 288 -6.49 13.49 35.08
CA THR A 288 -6.90 13.51 33.67
C THR A 288 -5.71 13.49 32.69
N ASP A 289 -4.53 13.91 33.15
CA ASP A 289 -3.28 13.95 32.39
C ASP A 289 -2.49 12.63 32.43
N ALA A 290 -2.93 11.65 33.23
CA ALA A 290 -2.36 10.32 33.21
C ALA A 290 -2.91 9.56 32.00
N GLU A 291 -2.07 9.32 31.00
CA GLU A 291 -2.38 8.48 29.82
C GLU A 291 -2.52 6.97 30.19
N GLN A 292 -2.84 6.65 31.43
CA GLN A 292 -3.05 5.29 31.91
C GLN A 292 -4.50 4.85 31.65
N GLY A 293 -4.63 3.64 31.13
CA GLY A 293 -5.90 3.08 30.70
C GLY A 293 -5.68 1.83 29.85
N TYR A 294 -6.76 1.33 29.26
CA TYR A 294 -6.72 0.13 28.42
C TYR A 294 -7.66 0.25 27.22
N TRP A 295 -7.34 -0.52 26.18
CA TRP A 295 -8.20 -0.65 25.01
C TRP A 295 -9.28 -1.69 25.26
N THR A 296 -10.53 -1.34 24.94
CA THR A 296 -11.64 -2.28 24.83
C THR A 296 -12.00 -2.48 23.37
N PHE A 297 -12.16 -3.74 22.97
CA PHE A 297 -12.66 -4.09 21.64
C PHE A 297 -14.13 -3.70 21.52
N VAL A 298 -14.47 -2.97 20.46
CA VAL A 298 -15.85 -2.51 20.18
C VAL A 298 -16.50 -3.45 19.17
N GLU A 299 -15.89 -3.58 17.99
CA GLU A 299 -16.43 -4.37 16.88
C GLU A 299 -15.32 -4.73 15.89
N GLY A 300 -15.48 -5.80 15.14
CA GLY A 300 -14.54 -6.18 14.08
C GLY A 300 -14.97 -7.38 13.23
N ASP A 301 -16.10 -8.01 13.56
CA ASP A 301 -16.57 -9.25 12.91
C ASP A 301 -17.27 -8.94 11.58
N SER A 302 -18.02 -7.84 11.52
CA SER A 302 -18.79 -7.43 10.33
C SER A 302 -18.40 -6.04 9.81
N GLU A 303 -18.23 -5.90 8.49
CA GLU A 303 -17.97 -4.62 7.83
C GLU A 303 -19.09 -3.60 8.12
N ASP A 304 -20.35 -4.04 8.07
CA ASP A 304 -21.52 -3.19 8.34
C ASP A 304 -21.57 -2.75 9.80
N ALA A 305 -21.29 -3.66 10.75
CA ALA A 305 -21.29 -3.32 12.17
C ALA A 305 -20.18 -2.29 12.49
N VAL A 306 -18.97 -2.49 11.95
CA VAL A 306 -17.86 -1.52 12.11
C VAL A 306 -18.26 -0.16 11.53
N LEU A 307 -18.82 -0.11 10.32
CA LEU A 307 -19.22 1.16 9.70
C LEU A 307 -20.36 1.85 10.46
N ARG A 308 -21.30 1.08 11.02
CA ARG A 308 -22.41 1.61 11.82
C ARG A 308 -21.92 2.29 13.10
N GLU A 309 -20.94 1.71 13.79
CA GLU A 309 -20.28 2.34 14.95
C GLU A 309 -19.56 3.65 14.59
N LEU A 310 -19.17 3.81 13.31
CA LEU A 310 -18.62 5.07 12.78
C LEU A 310 -19.69 6.05 12.29
N GLY A 311 -20.97 5.74 12.49
CA GLY A 311 -22.10 6.55 12.01
C GLY A 311 -22.23 6.54 10.49
N MET A 312 -21.82 5.46 9.82
CA MET A 312 -21.88 5.31 8.37
C MET A 312 -22.88 4.22 7.98
N ASN A 313 -23.55 4.43 6.85
CA ASN A 313 -24.26 3.34 6.18
C ASN A 313 -23.25 2.37 5.55
N TYR A 314 -23.66 1.11 5.36
CA TYR A 314 -22.85 0.15 4.64
C TYR A 314 -22.48 0.66 3.24
N VAL A 315 -21.21 0.54 2.89
CA VAL A 315 -20.68 0.90 1.58
C VAL A 315 -20.25 -0.38 0.87
N GLU A 316 -20.96 -0.73 -0.20
CA GLU A 316 -20.62 -1.87 -1.05
C GLU A 316 -19.16 -1.80 -1.53
N PRO A 317 -18.42 -2.92 -1.59
CA PRO A 317 -17.02 -2.93 -2.04
C PRO A 317 -16.76 -2.21 -3.36
N THR A 318 -17.66 -2.36 -4.35
CA THR A 318 -17.57 -1.72 -5.67
C THR A 318 -17.71 -0.20 -5.64
N LYS A 319 -18.24 0.35 -4.53
CA LYS A 319 -18.41 1.81 -4.32
C LYS A 319 -17.27 2.44 -3.51
N ARG A 320 -16.25 1.68 -3.12
CA ARG A 320 -15.13 2.16 -2.29
C ARG A 320 -13.93 2.68 -3.10
N ASN A 321 -14.17 3.22 -4.29
CA ASN A 321 -13.12 3.77 -5.16
C ASN A 321 -13.01 5.30 -4.98
N PHE A 322 -12.61 5.74 -3.79
CA PHE A 322 -12.60 7.15 -3.39
C PHE A 322 -11.46 7.95 -4.03
N ALA A 323 -10.43 7.31 -4.58
CA ALA A 323 -9.38 7.96 -5.34
C ALA A 323 -9.93 8.82 -6.50
N TYR A 324 -11.04 8.41 -7.13
CA TYR A 324 -11.70 9.21 -8.16
C TYR A 324 -12.27 10.53 -7.63
N LEU A 325 -12.77 10.53 -6.39
CA LEU A 325 -13.31 11.72 -5.73
C LEU A 325 -12.17 12.68 -5.35
N ALA A 326 -11.12 12.16 -4.72
CA ALA A 326 -9.96 12.95 -4.30
C ALA A 326 -9.24 13.63 -5.48
N ASN A 327 -9.12 12.93 -6.61
CA ASN A 327 -8.51 13.51 -7.82
C ASN A 327 -9.42 14.57 -8.47
N SER A 328 -10.75 14.41 -8.42
CA SER A 328 -11.69 15.41 -8.96
C SER A 328 -11.68 16.74 -8.22
N ASP A 329 -11.42 16.72 -6.90
CA ASP A 329 -11.28 17.95 -6.10
C ASP A 329 -9.99 18.72 -6.42
N SER A 330 -8.92 18.01 -6.83
CA SER A 330 -7.68 18.65 -7.26
C SER A 330 -7.87 19.43 -8.56
N ASP A 331 -8.67 18.92 -9.50
CA ASP A 331 -9.05 19.61 -10.73
C ASP A 331 -10.05 20.76 -10.46
N ALA A 332 -11.02 20.57 -9.56
CA ALA A 332 -11.97 21.62 -9.17
C ALA A 332 -11.28 22.81 -8.47
N SER A 333 -10.19 22.57 -7.72
CA SER A 333 -9.38 23.63 -7.10
C SER A 333 -8.61 24.48 -8.13
N THR A 334 -8.25 23.88 -9.28
CA THR A 334 -7.61 24.56 -10.41
C THR A 334 -8.61 25.45 -11.15
N VAL A 335 -9.86 25.02 -11.27
CA VAL A 335 -10.96 25.83 -11.85
C VAL A 335 -11.34 27.00 -10.93
N LYS A 336 -11.37 26.82 -9.60
CA LYS A 336 -11.65 27.94 -8.68
C LYS A 336 -10.55 29.01 -8.67
N LYS A 337 -9.29 28.65 -8.94
CA LYS A 337 -8.18 29.63 -9.08
C LYS A 337 -8.25 30.42 -10.39
N SER A 338 -8.72 29.82 -11.49
CA SER A 338 -8.86 30.52 -12.79
C SER A 338 -10.04 31.50 -12.82
N VAL A 339 -11.14 31.19 -12.11
CA VAL A 339 -12.31 32.08 -12.02
C VAL A 339 -12.04 33.31 -11.12
N ARG A 340 -11.24 33.17 -10.06
CA ARG A 340 -10.88 34.31 -9.17
C ARG A 340 -10.00 35.37 -9.85
N HIS A 341 -9.24 35.02 -10.89
CA HIS A 341 -8.43 35.98 -11.66
C HIS A 341 -9.21 36.74 -12.75
N ARG A 342 -10.44 36.33 -13.08
CA ARG A 342 -11.27 37.01 -14.11
C ARG A 342 -12.26 38.05 -13.56
N LYS A 343 -12.42 38.19 -12.25
CA LYS A 343 -13.34 39.16 -11.62
C LYS A 343 -12.67 40.44 -11.08
N LYS A 344 -11.45 40.76 -11.50
CA LYS A 344 -10.73 41.99 -11.10
C LYS A 344 -10.25 42.86 -12.27
N ALA A 345 -10.97 42.80 -13.39
CA ALA A 345 -10.77 43.70 -14.52
C ALA A 345 -12.13 44.07 -15.12
N VAL A 346 -12.86 44.95 -14.44
CA VAL A 346 -13.79 45.93 -15.01
C VAL A 346 -13.68 47.17 -14.14
#